data_AF-A0A2X3F5D3-F1
#
_entry.id   AF-A0A2X3F5D3-F1
#
_cell.length_a   1.000
_cell.length_b   1.000
_cell.length_c   1.000
_cell.angle_alpha   90.00
_cell.angle_beta   90.00
_cell.angle_gamma   90.00
#
_symmetry.space_group_name_H-M   'P 1'
#
loop_
_entity.id
_entity.type
_entity.pdbx_description
1 polymer ?
#
loop_
_entity_poly.entity_id
_entity_poly.type
_entity_poly.pdbx_seq_one_letter_code
_entity_poly.pdbx_strand_id
1 'polypeptide(L)'
;MKPFLRWCFVATALTLAGCSSTAWRKDAVLAVPLQPTLQQEVILARMEQILASRALSDDERAQLLYERGVLYDSLGLRALARNDFSQALAIRPDMPEVFNYLGIYLTQAGNFDAAYEAFDSVLELDPTYNYAHLNRGIALYYGGRAKLAQDDLLAFYQDDPNDPFRSLWLYIAERKLDEKRALEALRERLNKSDKEQWGWNIVEFYLGDISEKELMTRLKADATDNTSLAEHLSETNFYLGKYYLSLGGQGQRYGTVQTGGRQQRTQLR
;
A
#
# COMPACT_ATOMS: atom_id res chain seq x y z
N MET A 1 -43.14 35.95 -37.83
CA MET A 1 -42.90 35.69 -36.39
C MET A 1 -42.56 34.21 -36.24
N LYS A 2 -41.31 33.77 -36.08
CA LYS A 2 -40.54 33.81 -34.83
C LYS A 2 -39.08 33.35 -35.13
N PRO A 3 -38.11 34.25 -35.30
CA PRO A 3 -36.69 33.89 -35.17
C PRO A 3 -36.24 33.84 -33.70
N PHE A 4 -37.07 34.32 -32.77
CA PHE A 4 -36.75 34.39 -31.33
C PHE A 4 -36.75 33.06 -30.58
N LEU A 5 -37.38 32.00 -31.10
CA LEU A 5 -37.54 30.75 -30.33
C LEU A 5 -36.32 29.81 -30.41
N ARG A 6 -35.43 30.01 -31.40
CA ARG A 6 -34.20 29.22 -31.53
C ARG A 6 -33.07 29.69 -30.60
N TRP A 7 -33.13 30.92 -30.11
CA TRP A 7 -32.12 31.48 -29.22
C TRP A 7 -32.37 31.19 -27.75
N CYS A 8 -33.57 30.74 -27.37
CA CYS A 8 -33.83 30.33 -25.98
C CYS A 8 -33.18 28.99 -25.63
N PHE A 9 -33.11 28.03 -26.57
CA PHE A 9 -32.52 26.72 -26.28
C PHE A 9 -30.98 26.71 -26.24
N VAL A 10 -30.31 27.63 -26.94
CA VAL A 10 -28.85 27.78 -26.87
C VAL A 10 -28.43 28.47 -25.58
N ALA A 11 -29.26 29.38 -25.05
CA ALA A 11 -29.00 30.06 -23.78
C ALA A 11 -29.17 29.15 -22.55
N THR A 12 -30.03 28.13 -22.59
CA THR A 12 -30.22 27.19 -21.47
C THR A 12 -29.15 26.07 -21.43
N ALA A 13 -28.45 25.82 -22.54
CA ALA A 13 -27.37 24.83 -22.57
C ALA A 13 -26.03 25.35 -22.01
N LEU A 14 -25.88 26.68 -21.85
CA LEU A 14 -24.67 27.31 -21.32
C LEU A 14 -24.67 27.50 -19.80
N THR A 15 -25.77 27.21 -19.10
CA THR A 15 -25.85 27.31 -17.63
C THR A 15 -25.61 25.99 -16.90
N LEU A 16 -25.38 24.89 -17.64
CA LEU A 16 -24.90 23.60 -17.10
C LEU A 16 -23.38 23.42 -17.29
N ALA A 17 -22.64 24.51 -17.43
CA ALA A 17 -21.21 24.50 -17.09
C ALA A 17 -21.12 24.31 -15.57
N GLY A 18 -21.19 23.05 -15.13
CA GLY A 18 -20.93 22.66 -13.76
C GLY A 18 -19.65 23.35 -13.33
N CYS A 19 -19.75 24.20 -12.30
CA CYS A 19 -18.58 24.76 -11.66
C CYS A 19 -17.77 23.60 -11.09
N SER A 20 -16.85 23.03 -11.87
CA SER A 20 -15.74 22.28 -11.31
C SER A 20 -14.91 23.31 -10.57
N SER A 21 -15.21 23.53 -9.30
CA SER A 21 -14.44 24.43 -8.45
C SER A 21 -13.02 23.85 -8.37
N THR A 22 -12.10 24.36 -9.20
CA THR A 22 -10.67 24.06 -9.14
C THR A 22 -10.02 24.63 -7.86
N ALA A 23 -10.81 25.21 -6.96
CA ALA A 23 -10.40 25.70 -5.66
C ALA A 23 -9.69 24.63 -4.81
N TRP A 24 -10.07 23.35 -4.90
CA TRP A 24 -9.40 22.26 -4.17
C TRP A 24 -7.99 21.95 -4.71
N ARG A 25 -7.66 22.33 -5.94
CA ARG A 25 -6.32 22.09 -6.53
C ARG A 25 -5.27 23.10 -6.12
N LYS A 26 -5.66 24.30 -5.68
CA LYS A 26 -4.69 25.39 -5.42
C LYS A 26 -3.74 25.10 -4.26
N ASP A 27 -4.18 24.29 -3.29
CA ASP A 27 -3.38 23.90 -2.12
C ASP A 27 -2.98 22.41 -2.12
N ALA A 28 -3.30 21.67 -3.20
CA ALA A 28 -3.08 20.24 -3.26
C ALA A 28 -1.59 19.90 -3.45
N VAL A 29 -1.05 19.10 -2.53
CA VAL A 29 0.31 18.54 -2.63
C VAL A 29 0.24 17.35 -3.57
N LEU A 30 0.82 17.46 -4.77
CA LEU A 30 0.76 16.42 -5.79
C LEU A 30 2.17 16.11 -6.29
N ALA A 31 2.54 14.83 -6.27
CA ALA A 31 3.71 14.33 -6.99
C ALA A 31 3.33 13.99 -8.44
N VAL A 32 4.32 14.03 -9.32
CA VAL A 32 4.20 13.44 -10.66
C VAL A 32 4.08 11.92 -10.48
N PRO A 33 3.05 11.27 -11.06
CA PRO A 33 2.88 9.83 -10.95
C PRO A 33 4.12 9.08 -11.44
N LEU A 34 4.65 8.18 -10.61
CA LEU A 34 5.84 7.38 -10.95
C LEU A 34 5.62 6.59 -12.25
N GLN A 35 6.59 6.72 -13.15
CA GLN A 35 6.69 6.02 -14.43
C GLN A 35 7.78 4.96 -14.36
N PRO A 36 7.68 3.88 -15.15
CA PRO A 36 8.78 2.94 -15.32
C PRO A 36 10.05 3.68 -15.75
N THR A 37 11.20 3.31 -15.18
CA THR A 37 12.48 3.83 -15.63
C THR A 37 12.95 3.06 -16.87
N LEU A 38 13.72 3.71 -17.74
CA LEU A 38 14.36 3.04 -18.88
C LEU A 38 15.14 1.79 -18.45
N GLN A 39 15.79 1.86 -17.28
CA GLN A 39 16.52 0.72 -16.71
C GLN A 39 15.59 -0.46 -16.42
N GLN A 40 14.41 -0.24 -15.85
CA GLN A 40 13.43 -1.30 -15.59
C GLN A 40 12.95 -1.95 -16.89
N GLU A 41 12.69 -1.16 -17.94
CA GLU A 41 12.28 -1.67 -19.25
C GLU A 41 13.37 -2.52 -19.91
N VAL A 42 14.63 -2.04 -19.86
CA VAL A 42 15.79 -2.77 -20.39
C VAL A 42 16.03 -4.08 -19.63
N ILE A 43 15.87 -4.07 -18.30
CA ILE A 43 15.99 -5.29 -17.47
C ILE A 43 14.91 -6.29 -17.86
N LEU A 44 13.64 -5.87 -18.01
CA LEU A 44 12.56 -6.76 -18.44
C LEU A 44 12.83 -7.39 -19.80
N ALA A 45 13.25 -6.59 -20.79
CA ALA A 45 13.57 -7.09 -22.12
C ALA A 45 14.72 -8.11 -22.07
N ARG A 46 15.74 -7.88 -21.23
CA ARG A 46 16.84 -8.82 -21.02
C ARG A 46 16.38 -10.11 -20.35
N MET A 47 15.58 -10.03 -19.29
CA MET A 47 15.03 -11.19 -18.59
C MET A 47 14.23 -12.07 -19.55
N GLU A 48 13.43 -11.48 -20.44
CA GLU A 48 12.69 -12.21 -21.47
C GLU A 48 13.61 -13.00 -22.40
N GLN A 49 14.69 -12.39 -22.92
CA GLN A 49 15.66 -13.06 -23.78
C GLN A 49 16.37 -14.22 -23.06
N ILE A 50 16.75 -14.03 -21.79
CA ILE A 50 17.42 -15.06 -20.99
C ILE A 50 16.46 -16.23 -20.72
N LEU A 51 15.21 -15.96 -20.33
CA LEU A 51 14.21 -16.99 -20.05
C LEU A 51 13.80 -17.78 -21.30
N ALA A 52 13.80 -17.14 -22.48
CA ALA A 52 13.58 -17.80 -23.76
C ALA A 52 14.74 -18.73 -24.16
N SER A 53 15.94 -18.52 -23.59
CA SER A 53 17.09 -19.38 -23.83
C SER A 53 17.02 -20.68 -23.01
N ARG A 54 17.79 -21.70 -23.44
CA ARG A 54 17.99 -22.96 -22.70
C ARG A 54 19.24 -22.92 -21.80
N ALA A 55 19.75 -21.73 -21.50
CA ALA A 55 21.04 -21.59 -20.80
C ALA A 55 20.96 -21.75 -19.28
N LEU A 56 19.76 -21.62 -18.69
CA LEU A 56 19.56 -21.66 -17.24
C LEU A 56 19.29 -23.08 -16.75
N SER A 57 19.85 -23.42 -15.59
CA SER A 57 19.35 -24.51 -14.74
C SER A 57 17.94 -24.22 -14.23
N ASP A 58 17.29 -25.24 -13.67
CA ASP A 58 15.95 -25.11 -13.11
C ASP A 58 15.91 -24.11 -11.94
N ASP A 59 16.90 -24.17 -11.04
CA ASP A 59 17.00 -23.24 -9.91
C ASP A 59 17.20 -21.78 -10.36
N GLU A 60 18.11 -21.55 -11.32
CA GLU A 60 18.34 -20.21 -11.90
C GLU A 60 17.10 -19.70 -12.64
N ARG A 61 16.37 -20.59 -13.32
CA ARG A 61 15.12 -20.24 -14.01
C ARG A 61 14.04 -19.85 -13.00
N ALA A 62 13.86 -20.62 -11.92
CA ALA A 62 12.89 -20.30 -10.87
C ALA A 62 13.20 -18.96 -10.21
N GLN A 63 14.48 -18.71 -9.90
CA GLN A 63 14.94 -17.45 -9.34
C GLN A 63 14.70 -16.26 -10.29
N LEU A 64 15.04 -16.40 -11.57
CA LEU A 64 14.85 -15.32 -12.55
C LEU A 64 13.37 -15.03 -12.82
N LEU A 65 12.51 -16.06 -12.80
CA LEU A 65 11.05 -15.90 -12.86
C LEU A 65 10.53 -15.13 -11.64
N TYR A 66 10.99 -15.47 -10.44
CA TYR A 66 10.66 -14.72 -9.23
C TYR A 66 11.07 -13.25 -9.34
N GLU A 67 12.31 -12.96 -9.74
CA GLU A 67 12.81 -11.59 -9.90
C GLU A 67 12.01 -10.79 -10.94
N ARG A 68 11.69 -11.41 -12.08
CA ARG A 68 10.82 -10.78 -13.10
C ARG A 68 9.42 -10.55 -12.56
N GLY A 69 8.90 -11.48 -11.76
CA GLY A 69 7.63 -11.34 -11.05
C GLY A 69 7.61 -10.13 -10.10
N VAL A 70 8.66 -9.95 -9.30
CA VAL A 70 8.85 -8.76 -8.42
C VAL A 70 8.89 -7.47 -9.24
N LEU A 71 9.58 -7.50 -10.39
CA LEU A 71 9.64 -6.34 -11.29
C LEU A 71 8.27 -6.02 -11.89
N TYR A 72 7.54 -7.03 -12.40
CA TYR A 72 6.16 -6.86 -12.86
C TYR A 72 5.23 -6.33 -11.77
N ASP A 73 5.35 -6.81 -10.53
CA ASP A 73 4.60 -6.28 -9.38
C ASP A 73 4.88 -4.78 -9.17
N SER A 74 6.16 -4.39 -9.23
CA SER A 74 6.58 -2.99 -9.05
C SER A 74 5.96 -2.06 -10.09
N LEU A 75 5.81 -2.55 -11.32
CA LEU A 75 5.15 -1.82 -12.40
C LEU A 75 3.62 -1.90 -12.34
N GLY A 76 3.07 -2.82 -11.55
CA GLY A 76 1.63 -3.02 -11.35
C GLY A 76 1.00 -4.04 -12.29
N LEU A 77 1.83 -4.82 -12.98
CA LEU A 77 1.44 -5.87 -13.91
C LEU A 77 1.19 -7.19 -13.15
N ARG A 78 0.25 -7.17 -12.19
CA ARG A 78 0.03 -8.28 -11.23
C ARG A 78 -0.29 -9.63 -11.89
N ALA A 79 -0.99 -9.62 -13.02
CA ALA A 79 -1.32 -10.86 -13.73
C ALA A 79 -0.06 -11.54 -14.28
N LEU A 80 0.88 -10.75 -14.83
CA LEU A 80 2.18 -11.24 -15.30
C LEU A 80 3.05 -11.69 -14.11
N ALA A 81 3.07 -10.89 -13.03
CA ALA A 81 3.77 -11.26 -11.79
C ALA A 81 3.29 -12.60 -11.22
N ARG A 82 1.98 -12.77 -11.06
CA ARG A 82 1.38 -14.02 -10.58
C ARG A 82 1.67 -15.21 -11.50
N ASN A 83 1.67 -15.00 -12.82
CA ASN A 83 2.06 -16.04 -13.76
C ASN A 83 3.51 -16.48 -13.53
N ASP A 84 4.45 -15.54 -13.42
CA ASP A 84 5.85 -15.86 -13.19
C ASP A 84 6.08 -16.53 -11.83
N PHE A 85 5.42 -16.05 -10.78
CA PHE A 85 5.42 -16.71 -9.47
C PHE A 85 4.90 -18.15 -9.52
N SER A 86 3.82 -18.39 -10.28
CA SER A 86 3.27 -19.74 -10.44
C SER A 86 4.24 -20.67 -11.19
N GLN A 87 4.94 -20.14 -12.21
CA GLN A 87 5.96 -20.89 -12.93
C GLN A 87 7.20 -21.16 -12.06
N ALA A 88 7.62 -20.19 -11.24
CA ALA A 88 8.72 -20.37 -10.29
C ALA A 88 8.41 -21.49 -9.31
N LEU A 89 7.23 -21.50 -8.68
CA LEU A 89 6.80 -22.56 -7.75
C LEU A 89 6.63 -23.93 -8.40
N ALA A 90 6.26 -23.98 -9.70
CA ALA A 90 6.18 -25.24 -10.43
C ALA A 90 7.55 -25.88 -10.65
N ILE A 91 8.62 -25.09 -10.66
CA ILE A 91 10.01 -25.53 -10.80
C ILE A 91 10.62 -25.79 -9.42
N ARG A 92 10.48 -24.83 -8.50
CA ARG A 92 11.04 -24.83 -7.15
C ARG A 92 9.92 -24.55 -6.12
N PRO A 93 9.33 -25.58 -5.51
CA PRO A 93 8.19 -25.41 -4.60
C PRO A 93 8.51 -24.75 -3.25
N ASP A 94 9.78 -24.72 -2.84
CA ASP A 94 10.26 -24.22 -1.54
C ASP A 94 10.70 -22.75 -1.63
N MET A 95 9.82 -21.88 -2.11
CA MET A 95 10.06 -20.44 -2.26
C MET A 95 9.17 -19.62 -1.32
N PRO A 96 9.54 -19.40 -0.04
CA PRO A 96 8.75 -18.59 0.89
C PRO A 96 8.45 -17.19 0.35
N GLU A 97 9.40 -16.58 -0.34
CA GLU A 97 9.25 -15.27 -0.98
C GLU A 97 8.11 -15.23 -2.01
N VAL A 98 7.88 -16.33 -2.73
CA VAL A 98 6.79 -16.43 -3.72
C VAL A 98 5.44 -16.60 -3.02
N PHE A 99 5.37 -17.46 -2.00
CA PHE A 99 4.15 -17.62 -1.20
C PHE A 99 3.73 -16.30 -0.55
N ASN A 100 4.68 -15.48 -0.09
CA ASN A 100 4.40 -14.16 0.46
C ASN A 100 3.69 -13.24 -0.56
N TYR A 101 4.18 -13.17 -1.80
CA TYR A 101 3.51 -12.40 -2.85
C TYR A 101 2.13 -12.95 -3.21
N LEU A 102 1.97 -14.27 -3.26
CA LEU A 102 0.67 -14.88 -3.54
C LEU A 102 -0.34 -14.59 -2.42
N GLY A 103 0.08 -14.65 -1.16
CA GLY A 103 -0.73 -14.26 0.00
C GLY A 103 -1.18 -12.79 -0.06
N ILE A 104 -0.27 -11.89 -0.47
CA ILE A 104 -0.61 -10.47 -0.72
C ILE A 104 -1.69 -10.34 -1.80
N TYR A 105 -1.55 -11.06 -2.92
CA TYR A 105 -2.54 -11.02 -4.00
C TYR A 105 -3.88 -11.62 -3.61
N LEU A 106 -3.89 -12.67 -2.80
CA LEU A 106 -5.10 -13.28 -2.25
C LEU A 106 -5.81 -12.32 -1.29
N THR A 107 -5.06 -11.63 -0.44
CA THR A 107 -5.58 -10.58 0.45
C THR A 107 -6.22 -9.44 -0.35
N GLN A 108 -5.57 -9.00 -1.43
CA GLN A 108 -6.09 -7.99 -2.35
C GLN A 108 -7.38 -8.44 -3.06
N ALA A 109 -7.48 -9.73 -3.37
CA ALA A 109 -8.67 -10.33 -3.97
C ALA A 109 -9.80 -10.57 -2.96
N GLY A 110 -9.56 -10.37 -1.65
CA GLY A 110 -10.52 -10.68 -0.58
C GLY A 110 -10.62 -12.17 -0.25
N ASN A 111 -9.74 -13.00 -0.79
CA ASN A 111 -9.69 -14.44 -0.53
C ASN A 111 -8.83 -14.69 0.72
N PHE A 112 -9.36 -14.31 1.88
CA PHE A 112 -8.55 -14.26 3.11
C PHE A 112 -8.12 -15.63 3.63
N ASP A 113 -8.97 -16.66 3.57
CA ASP A 113 -8.61 -18.00 4.05
C ASP A 113 -7.39 -18.56 3.31
N ALA A 114 -7.40 -18.46 1.97
CA ALA A 114 -6.26 -18.85 1.15
C ALA A 114 -5.03 -17.95 1.37
N ALA A 115 -5.22 -16.67 1.73
CA ALA A 115 -4.11 -15.81 2.09
C ALA A 115 -3.44 -16.26 3.39
N TYR A 116 -4.22 -16.70 4.38
CA TYR A 116 -3.68 -17.24 5.64
C TYR A 116 -2.83 -18.47 5.37
N GLU A 117 -3.35 -19.44 4.61
CA GLU A 117 -2.61 -20.65 4.23
C GLU A 117 -1.32 -20.33 3.47
N ALA A 118 -1.34 -19.33 2.59
CA ALA A 118 -0.14 -18.89 1.88
C ALA A 118 0.92 -18.35 2.85
N PHE A 119 0.54 -17.49 3.81
CA PHE A 119 1.49 -16.95 4.81
C PHE A 119 1.93 -18.00 5.84
N ASP A 120 1.07 -18.95 6.18
CA ASP A 120 1.44 -20.10 7.01
C ASP A 120 2.53 -20.92 6.29
N SER A 121 2.38 -21.15 4.98
CA SER A 121 3.41 -21.80 4.16
C SER A 121 4.73 -21.03 4.14
N VAL A 122 4.70 -19.68 4.16
CA VAL A 122 5.92 -18.86 4.28
C VAL A 122 6.63 -19.17 5.59
N LEU A 123 5.90 -19.13 6.72
CA LEU A 123 6.47 -19.32 8.05
C LEU A 123 6.87 -20.78 8.33
N GLU A 124 6.25 -21.75 7.67
CA GLU A 124 6.68 -23.16 7.70
C GLU A 124 7.99 -23.38 6.96
N LEU A 125 8.19 -22.72 5.81
CA LEU A 125 9.41 -22.80 5.01
C LEU A 125 10.55 -21.98 5.62
N ASP A 126 10.25 -20.77 6.09
CA ASP A 126 11.19 -19.85 6.73
C ASP A 126 10.52 -19.12 7.90
N PRO A 127 10.67 -19.62 9.14
CA PRO A 127 10.16 -18.97 10.35
C PRO A 127 10.76 -17.59 10.62
N THR A 128 11.85 -17.20 9.95
CA THR A 128 12.52 -15.90 10.12
C THR A 128 12.05 -14.86 9.11
N TYR A 129 11.10 -15.23 8.23
CA TYR A 129 10.52 -14.32 7.24
C TYR A 129 9.52 -13.36 7.91
N ASN A 130 10.04 -12.36 8.61
CA ASN A 130 9.25 -11.48 9.49
C ASN A 130 8.09 -10.75 8.77
N TYR A 131 8.24 -10.42 7.49
CA TYR A 131 7.17 -9.80 6.69
C TYR A 131 5.93 -10.67 6.54
N ALA A 132 6.03 -11.99 6.74
CA ALA A 132 4.86 -12.87 6.72
C ALA A 132 3.92 -12.55 7.89
N HIS A 133 4.44 -12.17 9.06
CA HIS A 133 3.61 -11.72 10.19
C HIS A 133 2.87 -10.41 9.87
N LEU A 134 3.55 -9.44 9.24
CA LEU A 134 2.88 -8.22 8.79
C LEU A 134 1.73 -8.53 7.83
N ASN A 135 2.03 -9.32 6.79
CA ASN A 135 1.09 -9.57 5.71
C ASN A 135 -0.08 -10.46 6.15
N ARG A 136 0.18 -11.48 6.98
CA ARG A 136 -0.87 -12.30 7.62
C ARG A 136 -1.70 -11.48 8.59
N GLY A 137 -1.08 -10.63 9.41
CA GLY A 137 -1.77 -9.70 10.31
C GLY A 137 -2.72 -8.75 9.57
N ILE A 138 -2.27 -8.18 8.44
CA ILE A 138 -3.09 -7.35 7.55
C ILE A 138 -4.26 -8.16 6.96
N ALA A 139 -4.00 -9.36 6.46
CA ALA A 139 -5.03 -10.24 5.93
C ALA A 139 -6.08 -10.61 7.00
N LEU A 140 -5.64 -10.90 8.23
CA LEU A 140 -6.51 -11.21 9.37
C LEU A 140 -7.36 -10.00 9.75
N TYR A 141 -6.78 -8.81 9.73
CA TYR A 141 -7.50 -7.56 9.99
C TYR A 141 -8.63 -7.31 8.97
N TYR A 142 -8.34 -7.52 7.68
CA TYR A 142 -9.33 -7.36 6.61
C TYR A 142 -10.38 -8.47 6.61
N GLY A 143 -10.00 -9.70 6.96
CA GLY A 143 -10.92 -10.82 7.19
C GLY A 143 -11.68 -10.77 8.52
N GLY A 144 -11.57 -9.68 9.28
CA GLY A 144 -12.36 -9.44 10.50
C GLY A 144 -11.86 -10.15 11.75
N ARG A 145 -10.69 -10.78 11.71
CA ARG A 145 -10.06 -11.51 12.82
C ARG A 145 -9.11 -10.62 13.62
N ALA A 146 -9.65 -9.54 14.20
CA ALA A 146 -8.84 -8.47 14.81
C ALA A 146 -7.90 -8.93 15.92
N LYS A 147 -8.29 -9.91 16.75
CA LYS A 147 -7.42 -10.43 17.81
C LYS A 147 -6.21 -11.20 17.28
N LEU A 148 -6.42 -12.08 16.30
CA LEU A 148 -5.33 -12.80 15.65
C LEU A 148 -4.42 -11.84 14.87
N ALA A 149 -5.01 -10.82 14.22
CA ALA A 149 -4.24 -9.77 13.57
C ALA A 149 -3.33 -9.02 14.56
N GLN A 150 -3.83 -8.71 15.76
CA GLN A 150 -3.03 -8.08 16.82
C GLN A 150 -1.82 -8.95 17.19
N ASP A 151 -2.00 -10.27 17.31
CA ASP A 151 -0.93 -11.17 17.74
C ASP A 151 0.22 -11.19 16.72
N ASP A 152 -0.09 -11.29 15.43
CA ASP A 152 0.89 -11.22 14.34
C ASP A 152 1.57 -9.83 14.22
N LEU A 153 0.78 -8.76 14.30
CA LEU A 153 1.32 -7.40 14.19
C LEU A 153 2.15 -7.01 15.42
N LEU A 154 1.86 -7.60 16.58
CA LEU A 154 2.68 -7.44 17.78
C LEU A 154 4.03 -8.14 17.63
N ALA A 155 4.05 -9.36 17.09
CA ALA A 155 5.30 -10.05 16.76
C ALA A 155 6.13 -9.22 15.77
N PHE A 156 5.50 -8.73 14.69
CA PHE A 156 6.16 -7.87 13.71
C PHE A 156 6.69 -6.58 14.34
N TYR A 157 5.94 -5.92 15.23
CA TYR A 157 6.42 -4.73 15.94
C TYR A 157 7.62 -5.01 16.86
N GLN A 158 7.69 -6.18 17.49
CA GLN A 158 8.78 -6.51 18.42
C GLN A 158 10.15 -6.62 17.72
N ASP A 159 10.16 -6.98 16.44
CA ASP A 159 11.40 -7.08 15.66
C ASP A 159 12.06 -5.72 15.39
N ASP A 160 11.25 -4.67 15.21
CA ASP A 160 11.73 -3.29 15.07
C ASP A 160 10.72 -2.29 15.67
N PRO A 161 10.86 -1.96 16.97
CA PRO A 161 9.98 -1.01 17.65
C PRO A 161 10.09 0.44 17.15
N ASN A 162 11.15 0.78 16.41
CA ASN A 162 11.38 2.14 15.90
C ASN A 162 10.73 2.40 14.55
N ASP A 163 10.27 1.35 13.86
CA ASP A 163 9.49 1.49 12.63
C ASP A 163 8.03 1.91 12.96
N PRO A 164 7.63 3.15 12.58
CA PRO A 164 6.32 3.70 12.91
C PRO A 164 5.18 2.94 12.21
N PHE A 165 5.43 2.32 11.05
CA PHE A 165 4.38 1.63 10.29
C PHE A 165 3.93 0.35 10.98
N ARG A 166 4.83 -0.31 11.73
CA ARG A 166 4.45 -1.45 12.59
C ARG A 166 3.51 -1.01 13.69
N SER A 167 3.82 0.11 14.34
CA SER A 167 2.98 0.72 15.37
C SER A 167 1.62 1.14 14.82
N LEU A 168 1.57 1.70 13.61
CA LEU A 168 0.32 2.11 12.94
C LEU A 168 -0.56 0.92 12.58
N TRP A 169 -0.01 -0.14 12.00
CA TRP A 169 -0.78 -1.35 11.71
C TRP A 169 -1.30 -2.03 12.97
N LEU A 170 -0.46 -2.16 13.99
CA LEU A 170 -0.86 -2.71 15.29
C LEU A 170 -1.98 -1.88 15.92
N TYR A 171 -1.87 -0.55 15.92
CA TYR A 171 -2.95 0.34 16.35
C TYR A 171 -4.25 0.11 15.56
N ILE A 172 -4.18 0.02 14.24
CA ILE A 172 -5.35 -0.20 13.36
C ILE A 172 -6.09 -1.49 13.74
N ALA A 173 -5.37 -2.56 14.09
CA ALA A 173 -5.95 -3.81 14.55
C ALA A 173 -6.52 -3.70 15.98
N GLU A 174 -5.74 -3.16 16.92
CA GLU A 174 -6.12 -3.01 18.33
C GLU A 174 -7.37 -2.14 18.52
N ARG A 175 -7.49 -1.08 17.72
CA ARG A 175 -8.62 -0.15 17.79
C ARG A 175 -9.96 -0.80 17.51
N LYS A 176 -10.00 -1.90 16.72
CA LYS A 176 -11.23 -2.69 16.52
C LYS A 176 -11.66 -3.46 17.77
N LEU A 177 -10.75 -3.69 18.71
CA LEU A 177 -11.00 -4.40 19.96
C LEU A 177 -11.31 -3.43 21.10
N ASP A 178 -10.45 -2.43 21.29
CA ASP A 178 -10.60 -1.38 22.30
C ASP A 178 -9.83 -0.11 21.84
N GLU A 179 -10.57 0.89 21.39
CA GLU A 179 -10.01 2.14 20.85
C GLU A 179 -9.22 2.93 21.89
N LYS A 180 -9.68 2.96 23.15
CA LYS A 180 -9.02 3.71 24.21
C LYS A 180 -7.66 3.09 24.53
N ARG A 181 -7.62 1.77 24.71
CA ARG A 181 -6.36 1.05 24.96
C ARG A 181 -5.42 1.12 23.77
N ALA A 182 -5.93 1.06 22.54
CA ALA A 182 -5.10 1.19 21.34
C ALA A 182 -4.40 2.56 21.27
N LEU A 183 -5.10 3.65 21.60
CA LEU A 183 -4.51 5.00 21.67
C LEU A 183 -3.46 5.12 22.78
N GLU A 184 -3.74 4.57 23.97
CA GLU A 184 -2.78 4.52 25.08
C GLU A 184 -1.51 3.76 24.69
N ALA A 185 -1.66 2.59 24.05
CA ALA A 185 -0.55 1.79 23.57
C ALA A 185 0.25 2.50 22.46
N LEU A 186 -0.42 3.13 21.50
CA LEU A 186 0.25 3.91 20.44
C LEU A 186 1.06 5.07 21.01
N ARG A 187 0.52 5.76 22.03
CA ARG A 187 1.22 6.83 22.75
C ARG A 187 2.47 6.30 23.44
N GLU A 188 2.38 5.14 24.09
CA GLU A 188 3.52 4.50 24.73
C GLU A 188 4.62 4.12 23.72
N ARG A 189 4.23 3.56 22.56
CA ARG A 189 5.16 3.22 21.46
C ARG A 189 5.90 4.45 20.94
N LEU A 190 5.17 5.55 20.68
CA LEU A 190 5.78 6.84 20.29
C LEU A 190 6.77 7.36 21.34
N ASN A 191 6.43 7.25 22.64
CA ASN A 191 7.30 7.75 23.70
C ASN A 191 8.59 6.93 23.85
N LYS A 192 8.59 5.66 23.45
CA LYS A 192 9.75 4.76 23.53
C LYS A 192 10.62 4.78 22.26
N SER A 193 10.08 5.22 21.13
CA SER A 193 10.83 5.24 19.88
C SER A 193 11.85 6.38 19.81
N ASP A 194 12.80 6.25 18.88
CA ASP A 194 13.77 7.30 18.55
C ASP A 194 13.15 8.52 17.84
N LYS A 195 11.97 8.34 17.23
CA LYS A 195 11.21 9.34 16.46
C LYS A 195 11.94 9.86 15.23
N GLU A 196 12.90 9.09 14.69
CA GLU A 196 13.70 9.52 13.54
C GLU A 196 12.98 9.36 12.21
N GLN A 197 12.25 8.26 12.02
CA GLN A 197 11.58 7.96 10.75
C GLN A 197 10.38 8.87 10.48
N TRP A 198 10.19 9.28 9.21
CA TRP A 198 9.10 10.15 8.74
C TRP A 198 7.71 9.72 9.26
N GLY A 199 7.43 8.42 9.29
CA GLY A 199 6.13 7.87 9.68
C GLY A 199 5.70 8.20 11.12
N TRP A 200 6.62 8.60 12.01
CA TRP A 200 6.25 9.05 13.36
C TRP A 200 5.41 10.34 13.33
N ASN A 201 5.54 11.18 12.29
CA ASN A 201 4.64 12.32 12.09
C ASN A 201 3.18 11.88 11.86
N ILE A 202 2.97 10.73 11.21
CA ILE A 202 1.62 10.16 11.01
C ILE A 202 1.08 9.65 12.35
N VAL A 203 1.93 9.06 13.20
CA VAL A 203 1.57 8.64 14.56
C VAL A 203 1.17 9.85 15.41
N GLU A 204 1.92 10.95 15.37
CA GLU A 204 1.57 12.21 16.06
C GLU A 204 0.20 12.75 15.60
N PHE A 205 -0.10 12.66 14.30
CA PHE A 205 -1.42 13.01 13.78
C PHE A 205 -2.53 12.10 14.32
N TYR A 206 -2.31 10.77 14.34
CA TYR A 206 -3.25 9.79 14.89
C TYR A 206 -3.53 10.02 16.38
N LEU A 207 -2.53 10.49 17.11
CA LEU A 207 -2.59 10.82 18.53
C LEU A 207 -3.18 12.21 18.83
N GLY A 208 -3.44 13.01 17.79
CA GLY A 208 -4.00 14.36 17.89
C GLY A 208 -3.01 15.44 18.27
N ASP A 209 -1.70 15.17 18.24
CA ASP A 209 -0.65 16.14 18.60
C ASP A 209 -0.45 17.21 17.53
N ILE A 210 -0.64 16.83 16.27
CA ILE A 210 -0.52 17.71 15.10
C ILE A 210 -1.78 17.66 14.25
N SER A 211 -2.07 18.79 13.59
CA SER A 211 -3.14 18.85 12.60
C SER A 211 -2.74 18.23 11.26
N GLU A 212 -3.70 17.84 10.44
CA GLU A 212 -3.44 17.39 9.06
C GLU A 212 -2.65 18.43 8.25
N LYS A 213 -2.94 19.72 8.45
CA LYS A 213 -2.22 20.81 7.77
C LYS A 213 -0.73 20.82 8.14
N GLU A 214 -0.44 20.59 9.41
CA GLU A 214 0.93 20.50 9.92
C GLU A 214 1.64 19.26 9.35
N LEU A 215 0.98 18.10 9.37
CA LEU A 215 1.50 16.87 8.75
C LEU A 215 1.87 17.08 7.28
N MET A 216 0.98 17.67 6.49
CA MET A 216 1.24 17.96 5.07
C MET A 216 2.33 19.02 4.86
N THR A 217 2.60 19.87 5.85
CA THR A 217 3.67 20.87 5.80
C THR A 217 5.02 20.23 6.05
N ARG A 218 5.10 19.36 7.07
CA ARG A 218 6.31 18.54 7.34
C ARG A 218 6.63 17.61 6.17
N LEU A 219 5.61 17.03 5.53
CA LEU A 219 5.77 16.13 4.38
C LEU A 219 6.52 16.80 3.23
N LYS A 220 6.13 18.04 2.92
CA LYS A 220 6.79 18.83 1.87
C LYS A 220 8.21 19.22 2.24
N ALA A 221 8.48 19.45 3.52
CA ALA A 221 9.80 19.85 4.00
C ALA A 221 10.79 18.68 4.02
N ASP A 222 10.29 17.46 4.26
CA ASP A 222 11.09 16.24 4.36
C ASP A 222 11.40 15.63 2.97
N ALA A 223 10.47 15.72 2.02
CA ALA A 223 10.68 15.20 0.67
C ALA A 223 11.76 15.98 -0.09
N THR A 224 12.76 15.27 -0.62
CA THR A 224 13.91 15.86 -1.32
C THR A 224 13.76 15.88 -2.84
N ASP A 225 12.93 15.00 -3.39
CA ASP A 225 12.68 14.85 -4.82
C ASP A 225 11.24 14.36 -5.10
N ASN A 226 10.89 14.16 -6.38
CA ASN A 226 9.55 13.69 -6.74
C ASN A 226 9.27 12.25 -6.25
N THR A 227 10.30 11.42 -6.11
CA THR A 227 10.15 10.02 -5.72
C THR A 227 9.80 9.92 -4.24
N SER A 228 10.63 10.51 -3.38
CA SER A 228 10.39 10.63 -1.93
C SER A 228 9.07 11.36 -1.64
N LEU A 229 8.74 12.41 -2.41
CA LEU A 229 7.44 13.07 -2.29
C LEU A 229 6.28 12.11 -2.62
N ALA A 230 6.40 11.33 -3.70
CA ALA A 230 5.37 10.36 -4.09
C ALA A 230 5.22 9.23 -3.06
N GLU A 231 6.31 8.79 -2.46
CA GLU A 231 6.34 7.77 -1.40
C GLU A 231 5.66 8.28 -0.13
N HIS A 232 6.10 9.42 0.41
CA HIS A 232 5.46 10.03 1.59
C HIS A 232 3.99 10.33 1.33
N LEU A 233 3.63 10.85 0.15
CA LEU A 233 2.22 11.08 -0.20
C LEU A 233 1.43 9.77 -0.27
N SER A 234 2.01 8.68 -0.78
CA SER A 234 1.33 7.38 -0.87
C SER A 234 0.97 6.88 0.54
N GLU A 235 1.95 6.88 1.44
CA GLU A 235 1.81 6.42 2.82
C GLU A 235 0.88 7.31 3.64
N THR A 236 1.14 8.63 3.64
CA THR A 236 0.35 9.60 4.38
C THR A 236 -1.11 9.59 3.92
N ASN A 237 -1.38 9.58 2.61
CA ASN A 237 -2.76 9.52 2.12
C ASN A 237 -3.44 8.19 2.48
N PHE A 238 -2.71 7.08 2.48
CA PHE A 238 -3.26 5.79 2.92
C PHE A 238 -3.72 5.86 4.38
N TYR A 239 -2.86 6.32 5.29
CA TYR A 239 -3.21 6.40 6.71
C TYR A 239 -4.24 7.48 7.02
N LEU A 240 -4.22 8.62 6.33
CA LEU A 240 -5.31 9.61 6.43
C LEU A 240 -6.64 9.00 5.98
N GLY A 241 -6.64 8.24 4.88
CA GLY A 241 -7.82 7.51 4.41
C GLY A 241 -8.35 6.53 5.47
N LYS A 242 -7.47 5.73 6.08
CA LYS A 242 -7.82 4.80 7.17
C LYS A 242 -8.41 5.54 8.38
N TYR A 243 -7.83 6.68 8.75
CA TYR A 243 -8.31 7.54 9.82
C TYR A 243 -9.72 8.06 9.53
N TYR A 244 -9.96 8.68 8.37
CA TYR A 244 -11.29 9.23 8.05
C TYR A 244 -12.36 8.15 7.84
N LEU A 245 -12.00 6.99 7.29
CA LEU A 245 -12.92 5.85 7.21
C LEU A 245 -13.37 5.38 8.58
N SER A 246 -12.53 5.53 9.61
CA SER A 246 -12.88 5.14 10.97
C SER A 246 -13.90 6.05 11.65
N LEU A 247 -14.02 7.31 11.22
CA LEU A 247 -14.91 8.31 11.81
C LEU A 247 -16.35 8.29 11.24
N GLY A 248 -16.71 7.28 10.43
CA GLY A 248 -18.08 7.15 9.88
C GLY A 248 -18.34 7.86 8.54
N GLY A 249 -17.30 8.47 7.93
CA GLY A 249 -17.23 8.75 6.49
C GLY A 249 -17.96 10.00 5.95
N GLN A 250 -17.19 11.03 5.59
CA GLN A 250 -17.26 11.58 4.23
C GLN A 250 -15.91 11.39 3.55
N GLY A 251 -15.75 10.25 2.86
CA GLY A 251 -14.64 10.00 1.94
C GLY A 251 -14.68 10.86 0.67
N GLN A 252 -14.95 12.16 0.80
CA GLN A 252 -14.99 13.11 -0.32
C GLN A 252 -13.77 14.04 -0.39
N ARG A 253 -12.92 14.13 0.65
CA ARG A 253 -11.76 15.02 0.62
C ARG A 253 -10.51 14.43 -0.04
N TYR A 254 -10.30 13.14 0.13
CA TYR A 254 -9.26 12.40 -0.56
C TYR A 254 -10.00 11.48 -1.50
N GLY A 255 -10.02 11.83 -2.79
CA GLY A 255 -10.68 11.02 -3.80
C GLY A 255 -10.32 9.55 -3.57
N THR A 256 -11.29 8.67 -3.71
CA THR A 256 -11.06 7.25 -4.02
C THR A 256 -10.19 7.20 -5.26
N VAL A 257 -8.88 7.42 -5.09
CA VAL A 257 -7.92 6.97 -6.05
C VAL A 257 -8.09 5.46 -5.97
N GLN A 258 -8.37 4.85 -7.12
CA GLN A 258 -8.24 3.41 -7.32
C GLN A 258 -6.76 3.00 -7.16
N THR A 259 -6.11 3.39 -6.07
CA THR A 259 -4.77 3.01 -5.62
C THR A 259 -4.82 1.80 -4.71
N GLY A 260 -5.97 1.10 -4.61
CA GLY A 260 -6.15 -0.08 -3.75
C GLY A 260 -5.06 -1.14 -3.86
N GLY A 261 -4.29 -1.19 -4.97
CA GLY A 261 -3.06 -2.00 -5.01
C GLY A 261 -1.77 -1.27 -5.45
N ARG A 262 -1.72 0.06 -5.48
CA ARG A 262 -0.44 0.82 -5.46
C ARG A 262 -0.10 1.32 -4.05
N GLN A 263 -1.10 1.67 -3.24
CA GLN A 263 -0.89 2.13 -1.86
C GLN A 263 -0.57 1.00 -0.88
N GLN A 264 -1.16 -0.19 -1.07
CA GLN A 264 -0.69 -1.40 -0.37
C GLN A 264 0.73 -1.82 -0.81
N ARG A 265 1.27 -1.27 -1.90
CA ARG A 265 2.54 -1.69 -2.49
C ARG A 265 3.76 -1.17 -1.74
N THR A 266 3.65 -0.05 -1.04
CA THR A 266 4.74 0.51 -0.22
C THR A 266 4.84 -0.17 1.15
N GLN A 267 3.75 -0.79 1.63
CA GLN A 267 3.68 -1.34 2.99
C GLN A 267 3.76 -2.86 3.09
N LEU A 268 3.71 -3.56 1.95
CA LEU A 268 3.82 -5.02 1.89
C LEU A 268 5.16 -5.46 1.27
N ARG A 269 6.10 -4.51 1.10
CA ARG A 269 7.46 -4.70 0.58
C ARG A 269 8.47 -4.62 1.70
#